data_AF-A0A8X6WB17-F1
#
_entry.id   AF-A0A8X6WB17-F1
#
_cell.length_a   1.000
_cell.length_b   1.000
_cell.length_c   1.000
_cell.angle_alpha   90.00
_cell.angle_beta   90.00
_cell.angle_gamma   90.00
#
_symmetry.space_group_name_H-M   'P 1'
#
loop_
_entity.id
_entity.type
_entity.pdbx_description
1 polymer ?
#
loop_
_entity_poly.entity_id
_entity_poly.type
_entity_poly.pdbx_seq_one_letter_code
_entity_poly.pdbx_strand_id
1 'polypeptide(L)'
;MWNVTDLQNGVFSDDSRFVWGKDDKRVRVWRRPGERYNSPPTVLRHTARTAGVMVWGPIAYDSRFTLIVMRGTLTGQRYVDDILRPHVRPFLNGLPGAIFQHDNARLHTARVAQDFLRHLQTLPWLARSPDLSPVELAWDQLKRQMPSRHSVHDLELAVKDLWAHLPQDNIRCFINAMPDRVVACIAAGDGPTHY
;
A
#
# COMPACT_ATOMS: atom_id res chain seq x y z
N MET A 1 11.82 -9.49 18.00
CA MET A 1 11.97 -8.07 17.63
C MET A 1 12.84 -8.05 16.40
N TRP A 2 12.39 -7.47 15.28
CA TRP A 2 13.18 -7.43 14.04
C TRP A 2 14.41 -6.54 14.26
N ASN A 3 15.59 -7.02 13.88
CA ASN A 3 16.78 -6.18 13.94
C ASN A 3 16.86 -5.29 12.68
N VAL A 4 17.70 -4.26 12.71
CA VAL A 4 17.84 -3.30 11.59
C VAL A 4 18.28 -4.01 10.30
N THR A 5 19.14 -5.02 10.41
CA THR A 5 19.62 -5.81 9.26
C THR A 5 18.49 -6.58 8.58
N ASP A 6 17.59 -7.19 9.35
CA ASP A 6 16.41 -7.90 8.82
C ASP A 6 15.51 -6.95 8.03
N LEU A 7 15.34 -5.71 8.52
CA LEU A 7 14.55 -4.68 7.86
C LEU A 7 15.23 -4.15 6.59
N GLN A 8 16.55 -3.98 6.61
CA GLN A 8 17.32 -3.55 5.43
C GLN A 8 17.36 -4.64 4.34
N ASN A 9 17.37 -5.91 4.72
CA ASN A 9 17.22 -7.04 3.81
C ASN A 9 15.75 -7.31 3.42
N GLY A 10 14.81 -6.54 3.99
CA GLY A 10 13.39 -6.68 3.78
C GLY A 10 12.94 -6.18 2.41
N VAL A 11 12.09 -6.98 1.76
CA VAL A 11 11.32 -6.59 0.59
C VAL A 11 9.88 -6.40 1.05
N PHE A 12 9.46 -5.14 1.16
CA PHE A 12 8.11 -4.79 1.61
C PHE A 12 7.22 -4.61 0.42
N SER A 13 6.05 -5.26 0.43
CA SER A 13 5.12 -5.21 -0.68
C SER A 13 3.69 -5.16 -0.21
N ASP A 14 2.88 -4.42 -0.95
CA ASP A 14 1.45 -4.36 -0.72
C ASP A 14 0.72 -3.89 -1.99
N ASP A 15 -0.61 -4.02 -1.96
CA ASP A 15 -1.49 -3.43 -2.94
C ASP A 15 -2.11 -2.11 -2.48
N SER A 16 -2.34 -1.20 -3.43
CA SER A 16 -3.04 0.04 -3.15
C SER A 16 -4.01 0.40 -4.26
N ARG A 17 -5.14 1.01 -3.87
CA ARG A 17 -6.14 1.53 -4.79
C ARG A 17 -5.99 3.04 -4.93
N PHE A 18 -5.75 3.49 -6.15
CA PHE A 18 -5.85 4.90 -6.54
C PHE A 18 -7.19 5.15 -7.21
N VAL A 19 -7.93 6.17 -6.80
CA VAL A 19 -9.27 6.47 -7.32
C VAL A 19 -9.30 7.81 -8.04
N TRP A 20 -10.16 7.89 -9.05
CA TRP A 20 -10.47 9.12 -9.74
C TRP A 20 -11.50 9.94 -8.93
N GLY A 21 -11.15 11.19 -8.60
CA GLY A 21 -11.98 12.08 -7.80
C GLY A 21 -11.69 11.95 -6.29
N LYS A 22 -11.67 13.10 -5.61
CA LYS A 22 -11.61 13.10 -4.14
C LYS A 22 -12.93 12.56 -3.61
N ASP A 23 -12.91 11.39 -2.98
CA ASP A 23 -13.96 11.04 -2.02
C ASP A 23 -13.69 11.83 -0.73
N ASP A 24 -13.65 13.16 -0.84
CA ASP A 24 -13.65 14.02 0.33
C ASP A 24 -15.10 14.00 0.83
N LYS A 25 -15.44 12.95 1.58
CA LYS A 25 -16.75 12.72 2.20
C LYS A 25 -17.22 13.89 3.08
N ARG A 26 -16.41 14.95 3.19
CA ARG A 26 -16.65 16.20 3.90
C ARG A 26 -17.04 17.30 2.92
N VAL A 27 -18.34 17.49 2.74
CA VAL A 27 -18.86 18.75 2.19
C VAL A 27 -18.77 19.81 3.29
N ARG A 28 -17.95 20.85 3.10
CA ARG A 28 -17.96 22.03 3.97
C ARG A 28 -19.15 22.91 3.57
N VAL A 29 -20.08 23.13 4.50
CA VAL A 29 -21.27 23.95 4.29
C VAL A 29 -21.15 25.18 5.19
N TRP A 30 -21.13 26.37 4.60
CA TRP A 30 -21.20 27.63 5.34
C TRP A 30 -22.67 27.98 5.59
N ARG A 31 -23.03 28.26 6.84
CA ARG A 31 -24.41 28.63 7.25
C ARG A 31 -24.38 29.84 8.17
N ARG A 32 -25.39 30.71 8.07
CA ARG A 32 -25.56 31.83 8.98
C ARG A 32 -26.14 31.36 10.33
N PRO A 33 -25.96 32.12 11.42
CA PRO A 33 -26.61 31.83 12.70
C PRO A 33 -28.13 31.67 12.53
N GLY A 34 -28.68 30.53 12.94
CA GLY A 34 -30.12 30.20 12.81
C GLY A 34 -30.49 29.21 11.70
N GLU A 35 -29.61 28.97 10.72
CA GLU A 35 -29.90 28.10 9.55
C GLU A 35 -29.55 26.61 9.77
N ARG A 36 -29.33 26.20 11.03
CA ARG A 36 -28.86 24.85 11.41
C ARG A 36 -29.85 23.74 11.02
N TYR A 37 -31.14 24.05 10.95
CA TYR A 37 -32.23 23.08 10.69
C TYR A 37 -32.82 23.16 9.28
N ASN A 38 -32.34 24.05 8.40
CA ASN A 38 -32.74 24.03 6.98
C ASN A 38 -32.29 22.71 6.35
N SER A 39 -33.12 22.14 5.47
CA SER A 39 -32.94 20.80 4.86
C SER A 39 -31.47 20.45 4.62
N PRO A 40 -31.02 19.24 5.00
CA PRO A 40 -29.64 18.84 4.80
C PRO A 40 -29.32 18.99 3.30
N PRO A 41 -28.11 19.47 2.93
CA PRO A 41 -27.75 19.52 1.52
C PRO A 41 -27.83 18.08 1.00
N THR A 42 -28.59 17.88 -0.07
CA THR A 42 -28.64 16.59 -0.74
C THR A 42 -27.27 16.32 -1.35
N VAL A 43 -26.41 15.65 -0.58
CA VAL A 43 -25.15 15.14 -1.10
C VAL A 43 -25.50 13.95 -1.96
N LEU A 44 -25.31 14.07 -3.27
CA LEU A 44 -25.27 12.94 -4.19
C LEU A 44 -24.21 11.96 -3.66
N ARG A 45 -24.67 10.90 -2.99
CA ARG A 45 -23.81 9.79 -2.61
C ARG A 45 -23.49 9.04 -3.88
N HIS A 46 -22.21 9.04 -4.28
CA HIS A 46 -21.75 8.19 -5.36
C HIS A 46 -21.81 6.73 -4.87
N THR A 47 -22.91 6.02 -5.16
CA THR A 47 -23.12 4.60 -4.81
C THR A 47 -22.38 3.66 -5.77
N ALA A 48 -21.88 4.19 -6.90
CA ALA A 48 -21.06 3.45 -7.84
C ALA A 48 -19.59 3.39 -7.36
N ARG A 49 -18.97 2.21 -7.48
CA ARG A 49 -17.56 1.96 -7.17
C ARG A 49 -16.70 2.96 -7.95
N THR A 50 -16.12 3.94 -7.27
CA THR A 50 -15.31 4.99 -7.90
C THR A 50 -14.26 4.34 -8.79
N ALA A 51 -14.25 4.73 -10.06
CA ALA A 51 -13.29 4.22 -11.03
C ALA A 51 -11.87 4.48 -10.53
N GLY A 52 -10.98 3.51 -10.68
CA GLY A 52 -9.67 3.57 -10.08
C GLY A 52 -8.76 2.47 -10.58
N VAL A 53 -7.49 2.61 -10.25
CA VAL A 53 -6.42 1.68 -10.60
C VAL A 53 -6.00 0.96 -9.33
N MET A 54 -5.94 -0.37 -9.41
CA MET A 54 -5.35 -1.20 -8.37
C MET A 54 -3.91 -1.49 -8.78
N VAL A 55 -2.96 -1.23 -7.89
CA VAL A 55 -1.54 -1.45 -8.15
C VAL A 55 -0.92 -2.27 -7.04
N TRP A 56 0.12 -3.02 -7.36
CA TRP A 56 0.98 -3.72 -6.41
C TRP A 56 2.41 -3.26 -6.64
N GLY A 57 3.14 -2.94 -5.57
CA GLY A 57 4.50 -2.42 -5.69
C GLY A 57 5.38 -2.86 -4.53
N PRO A 58 6.54 -3.48 -4.79
CA PRO A 58 7.52 -3.77 -3.76
C PRO A 58 8.56 -2.66 -3.64
N ILE A 59 9.03 -2.41 -2.43
CA ILE A 59 10.18 -1.56 -2.11
C ILE A 59 11.21 -2.35 -1.29
N ALA A 60 12.49 -2.07 -1.50
CA ALA A 60 13.59 -2.59 -0.68
C ALA A 60 14.59 -1.47 -0.39
N TYR A 61 15.48 -1.71 0.58
CA TYR A 61 16.41 -0.69 1.08
C TYR A 61 17.32 -0.09 0.01
N ASP A 62 17.85 -0.92 -0.89
CA ASP A 62 18.77 -0.50 -1.96
C ASP A 62 18.19 -0.67 -3.36
N SER A 63 16.90 -0.91 -3.48
CA SER A 63 16.26 -1.09 -4.78
C SER A 63 14.79 -0.74 -4.76
N ARG A 64 14.33 -0.17 -5.87
CA ARG A 64 12.92 0.10 -6.13
C ARG A 64 12.50 -0.69 -7.36
N PHE A 65 11.38 -1.38 -7.23
CA PHE A 65 10.93 -2.33 -8.25
C PHE A 65 9.86 -1.76 -9.16
N THR A 66 9.57 -2.49 -10.22
CA THR A 66 8.50 -2.13 -11.14
C THR A 66 7.14 -2.25 -10.45
N LEU A 67 6.33 -1.21 -10.60
CA LEU A 67 4.93 -1.21 -10.19
C LEU A 67 4.09 -2.09 -11.13
N ILE A 68 3.28 -2.97 -10.56
CA ILE A 68 2.37 -3.85 -11.30
C ILE A 68 0.96 -3.29 -11.24
N VAL A 69 0.33 -3.11 -12.40
CA VAL A 69 -1.10 -2.73 -12.47
C VAL A 69 -1.95 -3.98 -12.51
N MET A 70 -2.81 -4.14 -11.50
CA MET A 70 -3.70 -5.28 -11.40
C MET A 70 -5.01 -5.02 -12.14
N ARG A 71 -5.32 -5.86 -13.12
CA ARG A 71 -6.54 -5.77 -13.91
C ARG A 71 -7.59 -6.76 -13.40
N GLY A 72 -8.80 -6.26 -13.13
CA GLY A 72 -9.94 -7.06 -12.67
C GLY A 72 -9.85 -7.47 -11.20
N THR A 73 -10.63 -8.49 -10.83
CA THR A 73 -10.63 -9.02 -9.46
C THR A 73 -9.42 -9.92 -9.23
N LEU A 74 -8.64 -9.60 -8.20
CA LEU A 74 -7.52 -10.44 -7.77
C LEU A 74 -8.06 -11.58 -6.91
N THR A 75 -7.76 -12.81 -7.30
CA THR A 75 -8.00 -14.03 -6.52
C THR A 75 -6.66 -14.54 -5.98
N GLY A 76 -6.67 -15.43 -4.97
CA GLY A 76 -5.41 -16.02 -4.48
C GLY A 76 -4.61 -16.71 -5.60
N GLN A 77 -5.27 -17.38 -6.54
CA GLN A 77 -4.62 -18.01 -7.69
C GLN A 77 -3.97 -16.97 -8.62
N ARG A 78 -4.71 -15.91 -8.98
CA ARG A 78 -4.18 -14.82 -9.79
C ARG A 78 -3.05 -14.07 -9.10
N TYR A 79 -3.09 -13.95 -7.78
CA TYR A 79 -1.97 -13.39 -7.03
C TYR A 79 -0.69 -14.21 -7.25
N VAL A 80 -0.77 -15.55 -7.25
CA VAL A 80 0.38 -16.40 -7.55
C VAL A 80 0.81 -16.28 -9.01
N ASP A 81 -0.14 -16.38 -9.94
CA ASP A 81 0.16 -16.47 -11.38
C ASP A 81 0.55 -15.13 -12.00
N ASP A 82 -0.06 -14.03 -11.56
CA ASP A 82 0.13 -12.69 -12.11
C ASP A 82 1.19 -11.88 -11.32
N ILE A 83 1.49 -12.23 -10.05
CA ILE A 83 2.40 -11.45 -9.18
C ILE A 83 3.55 -12.31 -8.64
N LEU A 84 3.27 -13.32 -7.82
CA LEU A 84 4.33 -14.00 -7.07
C LEU A 84 5.31 -14.76 -7.98
N ARG A 85 4.79 -15.55 -8.93
CA ARG A 85 5.62 -16.37 -9.83
C ARG A 85 6.39 -15.54 -10.86
N PRO A 86 5.78 -14.59 -11.59
CA PRO A 86 6.49 -13.82 -12.62
C PRO A 86 7.35 -12.69 -12.07
N HIS A 87 7.04 -12.14 -10.89
CA HIS A 87 7.71 -10.94 -10.39
C HIS A 87 8.45 -11.16 -9.07
N VAL A 88 7.82 -11.74 -8.05
CA VAL A 88 8.46 -11.90 -6.73
C VAL A 88 9.58 -12.94 -6.75
N ARG A 89 9.34 -14.13 -7.31
CA ARG A 89 10.32 -15.22 -7.27
C ARG A 89 11.61 -14.92 -8.05
N PRO A 90 11.56 -14.47 -9.32
CA PRO A 90 12.78 -14.13 -10.05
C PRO A 90 13.57 -13.04 -9.33
N PHE A 91 12.87 -12.13 -8.68
CA PHE A 91 13.46 -11.04 -7.94
C PHE A 91 14.19 -11.51 -6.68
N LEU A 92 13.53 -12.28 -5.81
CA LEU A 92 14.17 -12.81 -4.60
C LEU A 92 15.36 -13.72 -4.92
N ASN A 93 15.30 -14.46 -6.04
CA ASN A 93 16.45 -15.23 -6.52
C ASN A 93 17.67 -14.37 -6.87
N GLY A 94 17.44 -13.11 -7.27
CA GLY A 94 18.50 -12.15 -7.60
C GLY A 94 19.07 -11.41 -6.38
N LEU A 95 18.45 -11.53 -5.20
CA LEU A 95 18.89 -10.91 -3.95
C LEU A 95 19.14 -11.97 -2.87
N PRO A 96 20.36 -12.52 -2.79
CA PRO A 96 20.73 -13.47 -1.73
C PRO A 96 20.47 -12.87 -0.34
N GLY A 97 19.70 -13.59 0.49
CA GLY A 97 19.37 -13.17 1.86
C GLY A 97 18.19 -12.19 1.98
N ALA A 98 17.50 -11.87 0.88
CA ALA A 98 16.29 -11.05 0.93
C ALA A 98 15.16 -11.75 1.70
N ILE A 99 14.46 -10.97 2.53
CA ILE A 99 13.34 -11.43 3.34
C ILE A 99 12.06 -10.80 2.79
N PHE A 100 11.14 -11.61 2.28
CA PHE A 100 9.90 -11.11 1.71
C PHE A 100 8.87 -10.80 2.80
N GLN A 101 8.42 -9.56 2.88
CA GLN A 101 7.30 -9.16 3.71
C GLN A 101 6.04 -9.08 2.85
N HIS A 102 4.98 -9.68 3.39
CA HIS A 102 3.64 -9.56 2.87
C HIS A 102 2.66 -9.44 4.04
N ASP A 103 1.52 -8.79 3.82
CA ASP A 103 0.51 -8.62 4.86
C ASP A 103 -0.40 -9.85 4.97
N ASN A 104 -1.27 -9.85 6.00
CA ASN A 104 -2.23 -10.93 6.24
C ASN A 104 -3.58 -10.70 5.50
N ALA A 105 -3.59 -9.99 4.37
CA ALA A 105 -4.79 -9.84 3.56
C ALA A 105 -5.33 -11.21 3.11
N ARG A 106 -6.65 -11.32 2.91
CA ARG A 106 -7.31 -12.60 2.56
C ARG A 106 -6.72 -13.28 1.32
N LEU A 107 -6.20 -12.50 0.38
CA LEU A 107 -5.57 -12.99 -0.85
C LEU A 107 -4.21 -13.62 -0.57
N HIS A 108 -3.48 -13.06 0.38
CA HIS A 108 -2.17 -13.50 0.82
C HIS A 108 -2.23 -14.71 1.75
N THR A 109 -3.32 -14.86 2.50
CA THR A 109 -3.59 -16.05 3.32
C THR A 109 -4.27 -17.19 2.55
N ALA A 110 -4.57 -17.00 1.25
CA ALA A 110 -5.11 -18.08 0.43
C ALA A 110 -4.13 -19.26 0.40
N ARG A 111 -4.65 -20.49 0.49
CA ARG A 111 -3.81 -21.71 0.57
C ARG A 111 -2.77 -21.77 -0.55
N VAL A 112 -3.16 -21.43 -1.78
CA VAL A 112 -2.25 -21.41 -2.94
C VAL A 112 -1.11 -20.38 -2.81
N ALA A 113 -1.39 -19.21 -2.22
CA ALA A 113 -0.37 -18.19 -1.97
C ALA A 113 0.58 -18.66 -0.86
N GLN A 114 0.04 -19.19 0.23
CA GLN A 114 0.82 -19.76 1.34
C GLN A 114 1.71 -20.92 0.87
N ASP A 115 1.17 -21.83 0.06
CA ASP A 115 1.91 -22.96 -0.50
C ASP A 115 3.12 -22.49 -1.33
N PHE A 116 2.96 -21.40 -2.11
CA PHE A 116 4.05 -20.78 -2.85
C PHE A 116 5.09 -20.12 -1.94
N LEU A 117 4.63 -19.36 -0.93
CA LEU A 117 5.48 -18.59 -0.02
C LEU A 117 6.30 -19.48 0.92
N ARG A 118 5.90 -20.74 1.17
CA ARG A 118 6.69 -21.70 1.97
C ARG A 118 8.09 -21.98 1.41
N HIS A 119 8.31 -21.69 0.13
CA HIS A 119 9.61 -21.86 -0.53
C HIS A 119 10.46 -20.57 -0.52
N LEU A 120 9.99 -19.51 0.13
CA LEU A 120 10.64 -18.22 0.23
C LEU A 120 10.93 -17.89 1.70
N GLN A 121 11.98 -17.12 1.95
CA GLN A 121 12.20 -16.55 3.27
C GLN A 121 11.24 -15.38 3.47
N THR A 122 10.35 -15.48 4.46
CA THR A 122 9.35 -14.45 4.75
C THR A 122 9.56 -13.81 6.12
N LEU A 123 9.19 -12.53 6.24
CA LEU A 123 9.19 -11.83 7.51
C LEU A 123 7.89 -12.16 8.25
N PRO A 124 7.94 -12.70 9.50
CA PRO A 124 6.74 -12.92 10.28
C PRO A 124 6.12 -11.57 10.62
N TRP A 125 4.94 -11.27 10.06
CA TRP A 125 4.26 -9.97 10.21
C TRP A 125 3.03 -10.08 11.11
N LEU A 126 2.84 -9.11 12.01
CA LEU A 126 1.69 -9.09 12.91
C LEU A 126 0.39 -8.86 12.14
N ALA A 127 -0.65 -9.63 12.47
CA ALA A 127 -1.97 -9.41 11.91
C ALA A 127 -2.51 -8.05 12.37
N ARG A 128 -3.12 -7.29 11.44
CA ARG A 128 -3.74 -5.98 11.70
C ARG A 128 -2.81 -4.79 11.95
N SER A 129 -1.57 -4.86 11.49
CA SER A 129 -0.66 -3.70 11.46
C SER A 129 -0.27 -3.29 10.03
N PRO A 130 -1.23 -3.04 9.10
CA PRO A 130 -0.89 -2.53 7.77
C PRO A 130 -0.16 -1.18 7.87
N ASP A 131 -0.59 -0.32 8.80
CA ASP A 131 -0.02 1.00 9.05
C ASP A 131 1.49 0.96 9.33
N LEU A 132 2.02 -0.16 9.83
CA LEU A 132 3.44 -0.30 10.09
C LEU A 132 4.26 -0.55 8.82
N SER A 133 3.70 -0.96 7.69
CA SER A 133 4.51 -1.31 6.53
C SER A 133 5.15 -0.06 5.88
N PRO A 134 6.47 -0.08 5.56
CA PRO A 134 7.13 1.02 4.85
C PRO A 134 6.49 1.35 3.50
N VAL A 135 5.86 0.36 2.85
CA VAL A 135 5.21 0.54 1.55
C VAL A 135 3.96 1.42 1.65
N GLU A 136 3.29 1.43 2.80
CA GLU A 136 2.14 2.32 3.03
C GLU A 136 2.56 3.80 3.08
N LEU A 137 3.75 4.08 3.62
CA LEU A 137 4.34 5.43 3.58
C LEU A 137 4.65 5.87 2.15
N ALA A 138 5.12 4.94 1.30
CA ALA A 138 5.29 5.19 -0.12
C ALA A 138 3.94 5.48 -0.81
N TRP A 139 2.90 4.68 -0.54
CA TRP A 139 1.56 4.93 -1.08
C TRP A 139 1.00 6.28 -0.66
N ASP A 140 1.15 6.65 0.60
CA ASP A 140 0.70 7.91 1.15
C ASP A 140 1.43 9.11 0.51
N GLN A 141 2.76 9.02 0.33
CA GLN A 141 3.51 10.02 -0.44
C GLN A 141 2.98 10.15 -1.87
N LEU A 142 2.77 9.04 -2.57
CA LEU A 142 2.26 9.04 -3.95
C LEU A 142 0.85 9.65 -4.03
N LYS A 143 -0.04 9.30 -3.09
CA LYS A 143 -1.41 9.83 -3.02
C LYS A 143 -1.41 11.33 -2.78
N ARG A 144 -0.51 11.87 -1.95
CA ARG A 144 -0.36 13.31 -1.73
C ARG A 144 0.14 14.07 -2.96
N GLN A 145 0.99 13.44 -3.76
CA GLN A 145 1.53 14.02 -4.99
C GLN A 145 0.60 13.82 -6.20
N MET A 146 -0.47 13.04 -6.04
CA MET A 146 -1.36 12.70 -7.14
C MET A 146 -2.06 13.96 -7.67
N PRO A 147 -1.83 14.34 -8.93
CA PRO A 147 -2.55 15.44 -9.54
C PRO A 147 -4.04 15.12 -9.66
N SER A 148 -4.89 16.15 -9.73
CA SER A 148 -6.28 15.97 -10.10
C SER A 148 -6.33 15.48 -11.56
N ARG A 149 -6.64 14.21 -11.79
CA ARG A 149 -6.77 13.61 -13.13
C ARG A 149 -8.23 13.38 -13.48
N HIS A 150 -8.53 13.22 -14.76
CA HIS A 150 -9.89 13.10 -15.29
C HIS A 150 -10.23 11.72 -15.91
N SER A 151 -9.25 10.80 -16.00
CA SER A 151 -9.48 9.45 -16.51
C SER A 151 -8.67 8.38 -15.74
N VAL A 152 -9.11 7.12 -15.82
CA VAL A 152 -8.39 5.97 -15.26
C VAL A 152 -7.04 5.75 -15.93
N HIS A 153 -6.95 6.03 -17.24
CA HIS A 153 -5.71 5.90 -18.00
C HIS A 153 -4.66 6.90 -17.52
N ASP A 154 -5.04 8.17 -17.38
CA ASP A 154 -4.13 9.21 -16.87
C ASP A 154 -3.71 8.94 -15.43
N LEU A 155 -4.63 8.40 -14.62
CA LEU A 155 -4.32 7.99 -13.26
C LEU A 155 -3.26 6.89 -13.23
N GLU A 156 -3.38 5.88 -14.09
CA GLU A 156 -2.38 4.82 -14.20
C GLU A 156 -1.01 5.35 -14.62
N LEU A 157 -0.97 6.22 -15.64
CA LEU A 157 0.28 6.86 -16.08
C LEU A 157 0.90 7.67 -14.95
N ALA A 158 0.10 8.45 -14.22
CA ALA A 158 0.58 9.26 -13.11
C ALA A 158 1.12 8.41 -11.96
N VAL A 159 0.44 7.32 -11.58
CA VAL A 159 0.93 6.44 -10.51
C VAL A 159 2.24 5.77 -10.93
N LYS A 160 2.34 5.28 -12.18
CA LYS A 160 3.58 4.70 -12.71
C LYS A 160 4.72 5.71 -12.71
N ASP A 161 4.46 6.93 -13.15
CA ASP A 161 5.44 8.02 -13.20
C ASP A 161 5.93 8.43 -11.80
N LEU A 162 5.01 8.66 -10.86
CA LEU A 162 5.36 8.98 -9.47
C LEU A 162 6.13 7.84 -8.80
N TRP A 163 5.73 6.60 -9.05
CA TRP A 163 6.47 5.45 -8.54
C TRP A 163 7.87 5.37 -9.15
N ALA A 164 8.01 5.60 -10.47
CA ALA A 164 9.30 5.65 -11.18
C ALA A 164 10.17 6.86 -10.80
N HIS A 165 9.64 7.84 -10.08
CA HIS A 165 10.41 8.97 -9.54
C HIS A 165 10.47 9.02 -8.01
N LEU A 166 9.90 8.02 -7.30
CA LEU A 166 10.04 7.90 -5.85
C LEU A 166 11.53 7.79 -5.47
N PRO A 167 12.10 8.75 -4.72
CA PRO A 167 13.52 8.73 -4.40
C PRO A 167 13.90 7.54 -3.52
N GLN A 168 15.04 6.90 -3.81
CA GLN A 168 15.51 5.76 -3.02
C GLN A 168 15.80 6.16 -1.56
N ASP A 169 16.24 7.40 -1.33
CA ASP A 169 16.48 7.89 0.04
C ASP A 169 15.19 7.99 0.86
N ASN A 170 14.05 8.30 0.24
CA ASN A 170 12.76 8.24 0.92
C ASN A 170 12.45 6.81 1.35
N ILE A 171 12.69 5.82 0.48
CA ILE A 171 12.49 4.39 0.80
C ILE A 171 13.37 3.98 1.98
N ARG A 172 14.65 4.37 1.98
CA ARG A 172 15.57 4.12 3.10
C ARG A 172 15.07 4.75 4.39
N CYS A 173 14.60 6.01 4.35
CA CYS A 173 14.00 6.67 5.50
C CYS A 173 12.77 5.92 6.04
N PHE A 174 11.89 5.44 5.16
CA PHE A 174 10.70 4.66 5.57
C PHE A 174 11.08 3.36 6.29
N ILE A 175 12.06 2.64 5.76
CA ILE A 175 12.54 1.38 6.35
C ILE A 175 13.29 1.66 7.67
N ASN A 176 14.13 2.70 7.73
CA ASN A 176 14.88 3.04 8.94
C ASN A 176 13.98 3.55 10.08
N ALA A 177 12.82 4.13 9.78
CA ALA A 177 11.84 4.55 10.79
C ALA A 177 11.05 3.39 11.41
N MET A 178 11.15 2.18 10.85
CA MET A 178 10.38 1.02 11.29
C MET A 178 10.54 0.66 12.77
N PRO A 179 11.75 0.58 13.34
CA PRO A 179 11.92 0.20 14.74
C PRO A 179 11.17 1.16 15.68
N ASP A 180 11.28 2.47 15.44
CA ASP A 180 10.61 3.48 16.25
C ASP A 180 9.08 3.38 16.15
N ARG A 181 8.55 3.10 14.95
CA ARG A 181 7.11 2.91 14.73
C ARG A 181 6.58 1.65 15.41
N VAL A 182 7.35 0.56 15.39
CA VAL A 182 7.00 -0.67 16.12
C VAL A 182 6.98 -0.43 17.62
N VAL A 183 7.97 0.28 18.17
CA VAL A 183 7.99 0.66 19.59
C VAL A 183 6.79 1.53 19.95
N ALA A 184 6.46 2.53 19.12
CA ALA A 184 5.28 3.37 19.31
C ALA A 184 3.96 2.58 19.27
N CYS A 185 3.84 1.61 18.36
CA CYS A 185 2.66 0.73 18.26
C CYS A 185 2.48 -0.16 19.50
N ILE A 186 3.58 -0.74 20.00
CA ILE A 186 3.58 -1.53 21.24
C ILE A 186 3.19 -0.65 22.43
N ALA A 187 3.74 0.57 22.52
CA ALA A 187 3.40 1.52 23.58
C ALA A 187 1.93 1.98 23.51
N ALA A 188 1.32 1.99 22.33
CA ALA A 188 -0.09 2.30 22.12
C ALA A 188 -1.04 1.12 22.35
N GLY A 189 -0.54 -0.08 22.69
CA GLY A 189 -1.35 -1.26 22.97
C GLY A 189 -2.13 -1.78 21.76
N ASP A 190 -1.49 -1.82 20.58
CA ASP A 190 -2.09 -2.18 19.28
C ASP A 190 -3.17 -1.20 18.77
N GLY A 191 -3.26 0.01 19.37
CA GLY A 191 -4.08 1.11 18.88
C GLY A 191 -3.45 1.84 17.68
N PRO A 192 -4.23 2.63 16.92
CA PRO A 192 -3.71 3.41 15.80
C PRO A 192 -2.61 4.37 16.27
N THR A 193 -1.46 4.29 15.63
CA THR A 193 -0.34 5.23 15.87
C THR A 193 -0.57 6.53 15.12
N HIS A 194 0.04 7.64 15.56
CA HIS A 194 -0.16 8.99 15.01
C HIS A 194 0.43 9.22 13.59
N TYR A 195 0.77 8.15 12.86
CA TYR A 195 1.50 8.19 11.59
C TYR A 195 0.62 7.92 10.38
#